data_AF-A0A382UK61-F1
#
_entry.id   AF-A0A382UK61-F1
#
_cell.length_a   1.000
_cell.length_b   1.000
_cell.length_c   1.000
_cell.angle_alpha   90.00
_cell.angle_beta   90.00
_cell.angle_gamma   90.00
#
_symmetry.space_group_name_H-M   'P 1'
#
loop_
_entity.id
_entity.type
_entity.pdbx_description
1 polymer ?
#
loop_
_entity_poly.entity_id
_entity_poly.type
_entity_poly.pdbx_seq_one_letter_code
_entity_poly.pdbx_strand_id
1 'polypeptide(L)' 'MVDYNKRIEYLRNSILKEELHGIIISQPENRRYISGFTGSSGICIISDEEA' A
#
# COMPACT_ATOMS: atom_id res chain seq x y z
N MET A 1 -10.96 -15.65 1.47
CA MET A 1 -9.59 -15.38 0.97
C MET A 1 -9.33 -13.89 1.15
N VAL A 2 -8.14 -13.46 1.57
CA VAL A 2 -7.85 -12.02 1.71
C VAL A 2 -7.64 -11.42 0.33
N ASP A 3 -8.35 -10.33 0.03
CA ASP A 3 -8.20 -9.57 -1.21
C ASP A 3 -7.33 -8.33 -0.95
N TYR A 4 -6.05 -8.43 -1.31
CA TYR A 4 -5.09 -7.34 -1.14
C TYR A 4 -5.28 -6.23 -2.18
N ASN A 5 -5.78 -6.55 -3.38
CA ASN A 5 -6.04 -5.56 -4.41
C ASN A 5 -7.07 -4.55 -3.93
N LYS A 6 -8.14 -5.03 -3.29
CA LYS A 6 -9.15 -4.15 -2.68
C LYS A 6 -8.57 -3.20 -1.63
N ARG A 7 -7.59 -3.64 -0.84
CA ARG A 7 -6.91 -2.78 0.16
C ARG A 7 -6.06 -1.71 -0.50
N ILE A 8 -5.33 -2.07 -1.55
CA ILE A 8 -4.51 -1.14 -2.33
C ILE A 8 -5.42 -0.10 -3.01
N GLU A 9 -6.55 -0.51 -3.59
CA GLU A 9 -7.53 0.41 -4.19
C GLU A 9 -8.09 1.41 -3.18
N TYR A 10 -8.46 0.96 -1.97
CA TYR A 10 -8.90 1.89 -0.92
C TYR A 10 -7.81 2.88 -0.54
N LEU A 11 -6.57 2.43 -0.42
CA LEU A 11 -5.44 3.28 -0.08
C LEU A 11 -5.13 4.29 -1.19
N ARG A 12 -5.16 3.88 -2.47
CA ARG A 12 -5.02 4.80 -3.62
C ARG A 12 -6.09 5.88 -3.63
N ASN A 13 -7.35 5.51 -3.36
CA ASN A 13 -8.43 6.48 -3.25
C ASN A 13 -8.21 7.49 -2.12
N SER A 14 -7.64 7.06 -0.99
CA SER A 14 -7.25 7.97 0.10
C SER A 14 -6.10 8.90 -0.30
N ILE A 15 -5.08 8.39 -0.99
CA ILE A 15 -3.95 9.17 -1.51
C ILE A 15 -4.45 10.30 -2.43
N LEU A 16 -5.33 9.97 -3.39
CA LEU A 16 -5.93 10.94 -4.30
C LEU A 16 -6.77 12.01 -3.58
N LYS A 17 -7.55 11.61 -2.57
CA LYS A 17 -8.39 12.53 -1.78
C LYS A 17 -7.58 13.55 -0.99
N GLU A 18 -6.38 13.16 -0.55
CA GLU A 18 -5.46 14.02 0.18
C GLU A 18 -4.53 14.81 -0.75
N GLU A 19 -4.76 14.77 -2.07
CA GLU A 19 -3.91 15.43 -3.08
C GLU A 19 -2.43 15.02 -3.00
N LEU A 20 -2.17 13.76 -2.63
CA LEU A 20 -0.83 13.17 -2.54
C LEU A 20 -0.52 12.32 -3.78
N HIS A 21 0.75 12.22 -4.16
CA HIS A 21 1.20 11.36 -5.27
C HIS A 21 1.51 9.91 -4.82
N GLY A 22 1.64 9.66 -3.51
CA GLY A 22 1.97 8.33 -3.03
C GLY A 22 2.34 8.26 -1.55
N ILE A 23 2.60 7.03 -1.09
CA ILE A 23 2.99 6.73 0.28
C ILE A 23 4.11 5.68 0.32
N ILE A 24 4.99 5.82 1.31
CA ILE A 24 6.01 4.84 1.65
C ILE A 24 5.63 4.18 2.98
N ILE A 25 5.54 2.85 2.98
CA ILE A 25 5.16 2.05 4.15
C ILE A 25 6.37 1.22 4.60
N SER A 26 6.98 1.62 5.72
CA SER A 26 8.14 0.96 6.33
C SER A 26 7.77 0.01 7.48
N GLN A 27 6.65 0.27 8.16
CA GLN A 27 6.19 -0.56 9.28
C GLN A 27 5.81 -1.97 8.78
N PRO A 28 6.39 -3.04 9.35
CA PRO A 28 6.15 -4.42 8.91
C PRO A 28 4.69 -4.84 8.90
N GLU A 29 3.92 -4.39 9.89
CA GLU A 29 2.50 -4.72 10.07
C GLU A 29 1.66 -4.11 8.95
N ASN A 30 1.85 -2.82 8.66
CA ASN A 30 1.14 -2.11 7.61
C ASN A 30 1.53 -2.63 6.23
N ARG A 31 2.82 -2.89 6.01
CA ARG A 31 3.33 -3.50 4.78
C ARG A 31 2.66 -4.84 4.52
N ARG A 32 2.62 -5.72 5.52
CA ARG A 32 1.97 -7.03 5.42
C ARG A 32 0.46 -6.91 5.24
N TYR A 33 -0.18 -5.97 5.95
CA TYR A 33 -1.62 -5.74 5.83
C TYR A 33 -2.00 -5.33 4.41
N ILE A 34 -1.25 -4.39 3.81
CA ILE A 34 -1.57 -3.86 2.49
C ILE A 34 -1.19 -4.81 1.37
N SER A 35 0.03 -5.38 1.41
CA SER A 35 0.58 -6.14 0.27
C SER A 35 0.56 -7.66 0.45
N GLY A 36 0.32 -8.17 1.66
CA GLY A 36 0.53 -9.58 1.98
C GLY A 36 2.00 -9.99 2.10
N PHE A 37 2.95 -9.09 1.85
CA PHE A 37 4.39 -9.37 1.91
C PHE A 37 4.82 -9.72 3.35
N THR A 38 5.40 -10.91 3.50
CA THR A 38 5.86 -11.45 4.80
C THR A 38 7.38 -11.42 4.97
N GLY A 39 8.13 -10.86 4.00
CA GLY A 39 9.58 -10.71 4.12
C GLY A 39 9.97 -9.70 5.20
N SER A 40 11.16 -9.90 5.77
CA SER A 40 11.68 -9.11 6.89
C SER A 40 12.21 -7.73 6.47
N SER A 41 12.77 -7.61 5.26
CA SER A 41 13.58 -6.45 4.84
C SER A 41 13.01 -5.71 3.61
N GLY A 42 11.70 -5.51 3.54
CA GLY A 42 11.04 -4.82 2.42
C GLY A 42 10.49 -3.44 2.78
N ILE A 43 10.35 -2.58 1.79
CA ILE A 43 9.56 -1.34 1.86
C ILE A 43 8.42 -1.48 0.85
N CYS A 44 7.22 -1.04 1.20
CA CYS A 44 6.10 -0.97 0.27
C CYS A 44 5.93 0.48 -0.19
N ILE A 45 5.91 0.68 -1.50
CA ILE A 45 5.70 1.98 -2.14
C ILE A 45 4.41 1.85 -2.94
N ILE A 46 3.51 2.80 -2.74
CA ILE A 46 2.25 2.88 -3.49
C ILE A 46 2.12 4.29 -4.02
N SER A 47 2.09 4.41 -5.34
CA SER A 47 1.77 5.62 -6.08
C SER A 47 0.30 5.63 -6.49
N ASP A 48 -0.19 6.83 -6.80
CA ASP A 48 -1.41 7.02 -7.57
C ASP A 48 -1.30 6.50 -9.01
N GLU A 49 -0.07 6.41 -9.55
CA GLU A 49 0.24 5.76 -10.83
C GLU A 49 0.21 4.22 -10.77
N GLU A 50 -0.13 3.58 -11.89
CA GLU A 50 0.06 2.13 -12.08
C GLU A 50 1.54 1.77 -12.24
N ALA A 51 1.93 0.61 -11.71
CA ALA A 51 3.29 0.07 -11.78
C ALA A 51 3.41 -1.02 -12.85
#